data_AF-A0A4U9TTF6-F1
#
_entry.id   AF-A0A4U9TTF6-F1
#
_cell.length_a   1.000
_cell.length_b   1.000
_cell.length_c   1.000
_cell.angle_alpha   90.00
_cell.angle_beta   90.00
_cell.angle_gamma   90.00
#
_symmetry.space_group_name_H-M   'P 1'
#
loop_
_entity.id
_entity.type
_entity.pdbx_description
1 polymer ?
#
loop_
_entity_poly.entity_id
_entity_poly.type
_entity_poly.pdbx_seq_one_letter_code
_entity_poly.pdbx_strand_id
1 'polypeptide(L)'
;MSRPIIIDCDPGLDDAIALAMALRAPTLDVKAVTTSAGNQTPQKTLHNALGLLTLMQRQDVLVAGGAAKPLMRDLVIADYVHGDTGMGNTHLPAPDFQPVNKLRSS
;
A
#
# COMPACT_ATOMS: atom_id res chain seq x y z
N MET A 1 -15.58 16.69 -12.55
CA MET A 1 -14.12 16.75 -12.25
C MET A 1 -13.83 15.67 -11.22
N SER A 2 -12.80 14.86 -11.43
CA SER A 2 -12.34 13.88 -10.43
C SER A 2 -11.48 14.60 -9.37
N ARG A 3 -11.55 14.12 -8.13
CA ARG A 3 -10.78 14.65 -7.00
C ARG A 3 -9.42 13.96 -6.95
N PRO A 4 -8.29 14.69 -7.06
CA PRO A 4 -6.98 14.10 -6.92
C PRO A 4 -6.74 13.69 -5.46
N ILE A 5 -6.25 12.47 -5.25
CA ILE A 5 -5.94 11.93 -3.91
C ILE A 5 -4.62 11.17 -3.91
N ILE A 6 -4.00 11.13 -2.73
CA ILE A 6 -2.94 10.18 -2.36
C ILE A 6 -3.53 9.29 -1.27
N ILE A 7 -3.31 8.00 -1.38
CA ILE A 7 -3.75 7.02 -0.37
C ILE A 7 -2.52 6.62 0.44
N ASP A 8 -2.53 6.92 1.74
CA ASP A 8 -1.53 6.43 2.69
C ASP A 8 -2.17 5.29 3.50
N CYS A 9 -1.60 4.09 3.43
CA CYS A 9 -2.17 2.90 4.08
C CYS A 9 -1.08 1.90 4.50
N ASP A 10 -1.44 0.92 5.33
CA ASP A 10 -0.57 -0.17 5.76
C ASP A 10 -1.18 -1.54 5.36
N PRO A 11 -1.17 -1.90 4.06
CA PRO A 11 -2.15 -2.81 3.47
C PRO A 11 -2.46 -4.09 4.25
N GLY A 12 -3.63 -4.07 4.86
CA GLY A 12 -4.43 -5.21 5.29
C GLY A 12 -5.58 -5.54 4.34
N LEU A 13 -6.52 -6.36 4.79
CA LEU A 13 -7.67 -6.81 3.97
C LEU A 13 -8.66 -5.66 3.69
N ASP A 14 -8.88 -4.79 4.67
CA ASP A 14 -9.72 -3.61 4.56
C ASP A 14 -9.09 -2.55 3.63
N ASP A 15 -7.79 -2.32 3.73
CA ASP A 15 -7.05 -1.45 2.79
C ASP A 15 -7.15 -1.95 1.35
N ALA A 16 -7.09 -3.27 1.14
CA ALA A 16 -7.25 -3.86 -0.19
C ALA A 16 -8.62 -3.52 -0.78
N ILE A 17 -9.68 -3.59 0.03
CA ILE A 17 -11.04 -3.22 -0.38
C ILE A 17 -11.13 -1.71 -0.66
N ALA A 18 -10.57 -0.88 0.22
CA ALA A 18 -10.57 0.57 0.06
C ALA A 18 -9.83 1.00 -1.22
N LEU A 19 -8.68 0.38 -1.50
CA LEU A 19 -7.89 0.64 -2.71
C LEU A 19 -8.65 0.21 -3.97
N ALA A 20 -9.27 -0.97 -3.96
CA ALA A 20 -10.10 -1.44 -5.08
C ALA A 20 -11.28 -0.49 -5.36
N MET A 21 -11.95 -0.01 -4.31
CA MET A 21 -13.05 0.96 -4.43
C MET A 21 -12.54 2.29 -4.98
N ALA A 22 -11.43 2.80 -4.46
CA ALA A 22 -10.87 4.09 -4.88
C ALA A 22 -10.42 4.07 -6.35
N LEU A 23 -9.76 2.99 -6.79
CA LEU A 23 -9.28 2.85 -8.18
C LEU A 23 -10.41 2.70 -9.20
N ARG A 24 -11.60 2.27 -8.77
CA ARG A 24 -12.79 2.13 -9.63
C ARG A 24 -13.75 3.32 -9.55
N ALA A 25 -13.53 4.25 -8.63
CA ALA A 25 -14.40 5.41 -8.46
C ALA A 25 -14.05 6.49 -9.51
N PRO A 26 -14.94 6.81 -10.47
CA PRO A 26 -14.67 7.84 -11.49
C PRO A 26 -14.59 9.26 -10.88
N THR A 27 -15.04 9.43 -9.64
CA THR A 27 -14.96 10.67 -8.87
C THR A 27 -13.58 10.87 -8.24
N LEU A 28 -12.71 9.87 -8.23
CA LEU A 28 -11.37 9.91 -7.63
C LEU A 28 -10.29 9.74 -8.70
N ASP A 29 -9.19 10.45 -8.49
CA ASP A 29 -7.99 10.39 -9.33
C ASP A 29 -6.80 10.05 -8.43
N VAL A 30 -6.54 8.75 -8.28
CA VAL A 30 -5.50 8.22 -7.40
C VAL A 30 -4.14 8.51 -8.02
N LYS A 31 -3.41 9.46 -7.44
CA LYS A 31 -2.10 9.91 -7.93
C LYS A 31 -0.94 9.06 -7.43
N ALA A 32 -1.07 8.56 -6.21
CA ALA A 32 -0.06 7.72 -5.58
C ALA A 32 -0.65 6.91 -4.43
N VAL A 33 0.03 5.82 -4.10
CA VAL A 33 -0.13 5.04 -2.88
C VAL A 33 1.17 5.11 -2.08
N THR A 34 1.10 5.49 -0.82
CA THR A 34 2.22 5.45 0.11
C THR A 34 1.95 4.42 1.19
N THR A 35 3.01 3.74 1.66
CA THR A 35 2.85 2.74 2.71
C THR A 35 3.40 3.18 4.06
N SER A 36 2.65 2.94 5.12
CA SER A 36 3.12 3.11 6.50
C SER A 36 3.39 1.74 7.15
N ALA A 37 4.04 1.78 8.30
CA ALA A 37 4.31 0.61 9.13
C ALA A 37 3.29 0.56 10.28
N GLY A 38 2.61 -0.57 10.44
CA GLY A 38 1.52 -0.73 11.40
C GLY A 38 1.05 -2.18 11.45
N ASN A 39 0.12 -2.55 10.57
CA ASN A 39 -0.40 -3.92 10.44
C ASN A 39 0.71 -4.97 10.30
N GLN A 40 1.73 -4.65 9.52
CA GLN A 40 2.91 -5.48 9.31
C GLN A 40 4.19 -4.63 9.21
N THR A 41 5.34 -5.30 9.01
CA THR A 41 6.61 -4.63 8.77
C THR A 41 6.54 -3.72 7.52
N PRO A 42 7.32 -2.62 7.46
CA PRO A 42 7.32 -1.70 6.32
C PRO A 42 7.56 -2.39 4.97
N GLN A 43 8.38 -3.44 4.96
CA GLN A 43 8.69 -4.22 3.77
C GLN A 43 7.48 -5.02 3.30
N LYS A 44 6.72 -5.61 4.23
CA LYS A 44 5.51 -6.38 3.91
C LYS A 44 4.37 -5.47 3.47
N THR A 45 4.15 -4.34 4.15
CA THR A 45 3.11 -3.38 3.75
C THR A 45 3.39 -2.81 2.36
N LEU A 46 4.65 -2.48 2.06
CA LEU A 46 5.10 -2.10 0.71
C LEU A 46 4.88 -3.21 -0.33
N HIS A 47 5.28 -4.44 -0.01
CA HIS A 47 5.09 -5.59 -0.90
C HIS A 47 3.61 -5.84 -1.19
N ASN A 48 2.74 -5.74 -0.18
CA ASN A 48 1.30 -5.91 -0.32
C ASN A 48 0.69 -4.81 -1.20
N ALA A 49 1.08 -3.54 -1.03
CA ALA A 49 0.62 -2.46 -1.90
C ALA A 49 0.95 -2.74 -3.38
N LEU A 50 2.19 -3.15 -3.66
CA LEU A 50 2.61 -3.51 -5.01
C LEU A 50 1.82 -4.71 -5.54
N GLY A 51 1.68 -5.79 -4.75
CA GLY A 51 0.95 -6.99 -5.14
C GLY A 51 -0.53 -6.73 -5.42
N LEU A 52 -1.18 -5.86 -4.62
CA LEU A 52 -2.55 -5.43 -4.85
C LEU A 52 -2.69 -4.64 -6.16
N LEU A 53 -1.79 -3.70 -6.43
CA LEU A 53 -1.84 -2.92 -7.67
C LEU A 53 -1.52 -3.77 -8.90
N THR A 54 -0.63 -4.76 -8.79
CA THR A 54 -0.44 -5.77 -9.85
C THR A 54 -1.72 -6.59 -10.06
N LEU A 55 -2.37 -7.07 -8.99
CA LEU A 55 -3.64 -7.80 -9.07
C LEU A 55 -4.75 -6.97 -9.74
N MET A 56 -4.82 -5.68 -9.43
CA MET A 56 -5.81 -4.74 -9.95
C MET A 56 -5.45 -4.17 -11.32
N GLN A 57 -4.30 -4.54 -11.89
CA GLN A 57 -3.79 -4.03 -13.17
C GLN A 57 -3.63 -2.50 -13.19
N ARG A 58 -3.12 -1.94 -12.08
CA ARG A 58 -2.94 -0.49 -11.86
C ARG A 58 -1.49 -0.12 -11.55
N GLN A 59 -0.55 -0.74 -12.26
CA GLN A 59 0.88 -0.41 -12.18
C GLN A 59 1.22 1.01 -12.67
N ASP A 60 0.25 1.74 -13.24
CA ASP A 60 0.36 3.17 -13.56
C ASP A 60 0.38 4.08 -12.32
N VAL A 61 -0.09 3.58 -11.18
CA VAL A 61 -0.12 4.34 -9.92
C VAL A 61 1.25 4.28 -9.24
N LEU A 62 1.78 5.44 -8.87
CA LEU A 62 3.07 5.53 -8.18
C LEU A 62 2.95 4.94 -6.77
N VAL A 63 3.92 4.11 -6.38
CA VAL A 63 4.02 3.53 -5.03
C VAL A 63 5.31 3.97 -4.37
N ALA A 64 5.25 4.41 -3.11
CA ALA A 64 6.44 4.73 -2.33
C ALA A 64 6.32 4.22 -0.88
N GLY A 65 7.40 3.64 -0.37
CA GLY A 65 7.48 3.25 1.04
C GLY A 65 7.69 4.46 1.94
N GLY A 66 6.93 4.54 3.03
CA GLY A 66 7.00 5.61 4.02
C GLY A 66 7.88 5.29 5.22
N ALA A 67 7.49 5.82 6.38
CA ALA A 67 8.28 5.69 7.61
C ALA A 67 8.36 4.24 8.10
N ALA A 68 9.56 3.81 8.48
CA ALA A 68 9.80 2.43 8.92
C ALA A 68 9.30 2.13 10.35
N LYS A 69 8.99 3.17 11.15
CA LYS A 69 8.55 3.05 12.54
C LYS A 69 7.78 4.29 12.99
N PRO A 70 7.01 4.21 14.09
CA PRO A 70 6.40 5.38 14.72
C PRO A 70 7.44 6.43 15.13
N LEU A 71 7.02 7.69 15.23
CA LEU A 71 7.93 8.81 15.52
C LEU A 71 8.62 8.71 16.90
N MET A 72 7.88 8.24 17.91
CA MET A 72 8.29 8.31 19.33
C MET A 72 8.08 6.98 20.07
N ARG A 73 7.75 5.90 19.36
CA ARG A 73 7.48 4.58 19.94
C ARG A 73 8.11 3.48 19.10
N ASP A 74 8.31 2.34 19.73
CA ASP A 74 8.67 1.13 19.02
C ASP A 74 7.50 0.66 18.15
N LEU A 75 7.83 0.05 17.02
CA LEU A 75 6.85 -0.55 16.13
C LEU A 75 6.28 -1.80 16.79
N VAL A 76 4.96 -1.83 16.96
CA VAL A 76 4.21 -3.03 17.35
C VAL A 76 3.38 -3.44 16.15
N ILE A 77 3.56 -4.68 15.69
CA ILE A 77 2.83 -5.23 14.54
C ILE A 77 1.57 -5.99 14.99
N ALA A 78 0.55 -6.02 14.14
CA ALA A 78 -0.71 -6.74 14.39
C ALA A 78 -0.78 -8.05 13.59
N ASP A 79 0.26 -8.88 13.71
CA ASP A 79 0.40 -10.15 13.00
C ASP A 79 -0.74 -11.15 13.29
N TYR A 80 -1.21 -11.19 14.53
CA TYR A 80 -2.30 -12.06 14.96
C TYR A 80 -3.66 -11.75 14.29
N VAL A 81 -3.86 -10.53 13.78
CA VAL A 81 -5.09 -10.11 13.10
C VAL A 81 -5.00 -10.34 11.59
N HIS A 82 -3.84 -10.10 11.00
CA HIS A 82 -3.66 -10.02 9.55
C HIS A 82 -2.88 -11.19 8.94
N GLY A 83 -2.46 -12.16 9.74
CA GLY A 83 -1.67 -13.31 9.30
C GLY A 83 -0.24 -12.96 8.91
N ASP A 84 0.56 -13.98 8.58
CA ASP A 84 2.01 -13.84 8.34
C ASP A 84 2.36 -12.87 7.21
N THR A 85 1.47 -12.73 6.23
CA THR A 85 1.68 -11.85 5.06
C THR A 85 1.04 -10.46 5.24
N GLY A 86 0.15 -10.28 6.21
CA GLY A 86 -0.72 -9.10 6.30
C GLY A 86 -2.01 -9.20 5.47
N MET A 87 -2.18 -10.28 4.69
CA MET A 87 -3.33 -10.51 3.80
C MET A 87 -4.12 -11.78 4.17
N GLY A 88 -4.02 -12.24 5.41
CA GLY A 88 -4.58 -13.50 5.87
C GLY A 88 -4.03 -14.68 5.07
N ASN A 89 -4.91 -15.50 4.50
CA ASN A 89 -4.55 -16.66 3.66
C ASN A 89 -4.52 -16.33 2.14
N THR A 90 -4.64 -15.04 1.78
CA THR A 90 -4.67 -14.61 0.38
C THR A 90 -3.27 -14.65 -0.21
N HIS A 91 -3.17 -15.13 -1.46
CA HIS A 91 -1.93 -15.12 -2.23
C HIS A 91 -2.02 -14.03 -3.30
N LEU A 92 -1.25 -12.95 -3.11
CA LEU A 92 -1.11 -11.90 -4.11
C LEU A 92 -0.17 -12.34 -5.24
N PRO A 93 -0.36 -11.86 -6.48
CA PRO A 93 0.63 -12.05 -7.53
C PRO A 93 1.95 -11.41 -7.11
N ALA A 94 3.07 -11.99 -7.59
CA ALA A 94 4.37 -11.39 -7.40
C ALA A 94 4.38 -9.98 -8.05
N PRO A 95 4.79 -8.94 -7.31
CA PRO A 95 4.95 -7.61 -7.87
C PRO A 95 5.87 -7.62 -9.11
N ASP A 96 5.39 -7.02 -10.21
CA ASP A 96 6.11 -6.91 -11.48
C ASP A 96 6.64 -5.50 -11.76
N PHE A 97 6.44 -4.57 -10.82
CA PHE A 97 6.92 -3.19 -10.89
C PHE A 97 7.58 -2.75 -9.58
N GLN A 98 8.36 -1.67 -9.66
CA GLN A 98 9.20 -1.19 -8.56
C GLN A 98 8.61 0.06 -7.89
N PRO A 99 8.81 0.21 -6.57
CA PRO A 99 8.47 1.45 -5.88
C PRO A 99 9.40 2.59 -6.31
N VAL A 100 8.93 3.82 -6.11
CA VAL A 100 9.69 5.03 -6.39
C VAL A 100 10.70 5.27 -5.26
N ASN A 101 12.00 5.13 -5.56
CA ASN A 101 13.08 5.21 -4.57
C ASN A 101 13.76 6.60 -4.46
N LYS A 102 13.22 7.66 -5.09
CA LYS A 102 13.81 9.01 -5.05
C LYS A 102 12.76 10.11 -4.97
N LEU A 103 12.93 11.02 -4.00
CA LEU A 103 12.55 12.42 -4.21
C LEU A 103 13.31 12.87 -5.47
N ARG A 104 12.61 13.38 -6.49
CA ARG A 104 13.27 14.00 -7.64
C ARG A 104 14.24 15.04 -7.09
N SER A 105 15.54 14.75 -7.15
CA SER A 105 16.58 15.73 -6.88
C SER A 105 16.34 16.87 -7.86
N SER A 106 15.96 18.02 -7.29
CA SER A 106 15.95 19.30 -8.00
C SER A 106 17.36 19.62 -8.47
#